data_AF-A0A269THF8-F1
#
_entry.id   AF-A0A269THF8-F1
#
_cell.length_a   1.000
_cell.length_b   1.000
_cell.length_c   1.000
_cell.angle_alpha   90.00
_cell.angle_beta   90.00
_cell.angle_gamma   90.00
#
_symmetry.space_group_name_H-M   'P 1'
#
loop_
_entity.id
_entity.type
_entity.pdbx_description
1 polymer ?
#
loop_
_entity_poly.entity_id
_entity_poly.type
_entity_poly.pdbx_seq_one_letter_code
_entity_poly.pdbx_strand_id
1 'polypeptide(L)'
;MKLETTKEIFETLIKKLPTEWDGKQAITYMKENNCRNWKQMEWIGFYFQFMCEKIIGENNYFQIPGKKYGSVQFDGFKEINFDFKAHSSINKFVPTNGY
;
A
#
# COMPACT_ATOMS: atom_id res chain seq x y z
N MET A 1 7.48 20.80 7.55
CA MET A 1 7.29 19.63 6.66
C MET A 1 7.21 20.19 5.25
N LYS A 2 8.18 19.90 4.36
CA LYS A 2 8.13 20.49 3.02
C LYS A 2 7.03 19.76 2.25
N LEU A 3 5.91 20.46 2.03
CA LEU A 3 4.78 20.04 1.18
C LEU A 3 5.24 19.33 -0.09
N GLU A 4 6.40 19.76 -0.62
CA GLU A 4 7.09 19.20 -1.76
C GLU A 4 7.37 17.70 -1.67
N THR A 5 7.87 17.18 -0.54
CA THR A 5 8.22 15.76 -0.41
C THR A 5 6.98 14.87 -0.42
N THR A 6 5.93 15.26 0.30
CA THR A 6 4.66 14.52 0.29
C THR A 6 4.02 14.56 -1.10
N LYS A 7 4.11 15.69 -1.79
CA LYS A 7 3.62 15.83 -3.16
C LYS A 7 4.40 14.94 -4.13
N GLU A 8 5.72 14.91 -4.06
CA GLU A 8 6.57 14.04 -4.88
C GLU A 8 6.24 12.55 -4.67
N ILE A 9 6.07 12.13 -3.41
CA ILE A 9 5.64 10.75 -3.08
C ILE A 9 4.29 10.44 -3.72
N PHE A 10 3.31 11.35 -3.55
CA PHE A 10 1.97 11.17 -4.10
C PHE A 10 1.99 11.10 -5.63
N GLU A 11 2.71 12.00 -6.30
CA GLU A 11 2.86 12.02 -7.76
C GLU A 11 3.55 10.77 -8.29
N THR A 12 4.55 10.26 -7.57
CA THR A 12 5.23 9.01 -7.92
C THR A 12 4.30 7.82 -7.81
N LEU A 13 3.54 7.73 -6.72
CA LEU A 13 2.59 6.64 -6.47
C LEU A 13 1.44 6.66 -7.48
N ILE A 14 0.78 7.80 -7.69
CA ILE A 14 -0.38 7.89 -8.60
C ILE A 14 -0.01 7.60 -10.06
N LYS A 15 1.23 7.88 -10.47
CA LYS A 15 1.72 7.60 -11.82
C LYS A 15 2.02 6.12 -12.06
N LYS A 16 2.41 5.37 -11.01
CA LYS A 16 2.89 3.98 -11.13
C LYS A 16 1.90 2.95 -10.60
N LEU A 17 0.98 3.34 -9.71
CA LEU A 17 -0.04 2.44 -9.21
C LEU A 17 -1.04 2.07 -10.31
N PRO A 18 -1.54 0.82 -10.33
CA PRO A 18 -2.66 0.48 -11.20
C PRO A 18 -3.92 1.23 -10.76
N THR A 19 -4.69 1.72 -11.74
CA THR A 19 -5.96 2.44 -11.50
C THR A 19 -7.09 1.52 -11.08
N GLU A 20 -7.03 0.24 -11.43
CA GLU A 20 -8.01 -0.78 -11.11
C GLU A 20 -7.31 -2.02 -10.53
N TRP A 21 -7.85 -2.58 -9.45
CA TRP A 21 -7.26 -3.73 -8.77
C TRP A 21 -8.22 -4.92 -8.84
N ASP A 22 -7.94 -5.86 -9.74
CA ASP A 22 -8.59 -7.17 -9.71
C ASP A 22 -8.03 -8.00 -8.54
N GLY A 23 -8.91 -8.52 -7.69
CA GLY A 23 -8.51 -9.22 -6.48
C GLY A 23 -7.70 -10.50 -6.75
N LYS A 24 -8.06 -11.26 -7.80
CA LYS A 24 -7.33 -12.50 -8.14
C LYS A 24 -5.93 -12.16 -8.65
N GLN A 25 -5.82 -11.17 -9.53
CA GLN A 25 -4.54 -10.71 -10.06
C GLN A 25 -3.66 -10.11 -8.95
N ALA A 26 -4.21 -9.27 -8.07
CA ALA A 26 -3.49 -8.67 -6.96
C ALA A 26 -2.92 -9.73 -6.00
N ILE A 27 -3.74 -10.70 -5.59
CA ILE A 27 -3.30 -11.81 -4.72
C ILE A 27 -2.24 -12.67 -5.41
N THR A 28 -2.44 -12.99 -6.69
CA THR A 28 -1.48 -13.80 -7.47
C THR A 28 -0.14 -13.06 -7.58
N TYR A 29 -0.17 -11.77 -7.91
CA TYR A 29 1.02 -10.93 -8.00
C TYR A 29 1.77 -10.85 -6.66
N MET A 30 1.06 -10.64 -5.56
CA MET A 30 1.66 -10.65 -4.21
C MET A 30 2.32 -11.99 -3.90
N LYS A 31 1.67 -13.11 -4.22
CA LYS A 31 2.20 -14.46 -4.01
C LYS A 31 3.47 -14.69 -4.82
N GLU A 32 3.45 -14.37 -6.11
CA GLU A 32 4.58 -14.56 -7.04
C GLU A 32 5.78 -13.68 -6.68
N ASN A 33 5.53 -12.55 -6.02
CA ASN A 33 6.57 -11.62 -5.60
C ASN A 33 6.87 -11.70 -4.08
N ASN A 34 6.57 -12.83 -3.43
CA ASN A 34 6.94 -13.12 -2.04
C ASN A 34 6.41 -12.13 -0.98
N CYS A 35 5.28 -11.48 -1.22
CA CYS A 35 4.64 -10.66 -0.18
C CYS A 35 4.10 -11.55 0.94
N ARG A 36 4.60 -11.39 2.18
CA ARG A 36 4.21 -12.22 3.34
C ARG A 36 2.70 -12.29 3.62
N ASN A 37 1.94 -11.27 3.21
CA ASN A 37 0.53 -11.12 3.56
C ASN A 37 -0.45 -11.49 2.44
N TRP A 38 0.01 -12.14 1.37
CA TRP A 38 -0.84 -12.48 0.21
C TRP A 38 -2.06 -13.37 0.54
N LYS A 39 -2.02 -14.09 1.66
CA LYS A 39 -3.11 -14.97 2.12
C LYS A 39 -4.15 -14.28 3.01
N GLN A 40 -3.94 -13.02 3.39
CA GLN A 40 -4.80 -12.32 4.34
C GLN A 40 -6.07 -11.81 3.65
N MET A 41 -7.21 -11.80 4.37
CA MET A 41 -8.48 -11.28 3.85
C MET A 41 -8.42 -9.79 3.53
N GLU A 42 -7.59 -9.04 4.27
CA GLU A 42 -7.33 -7.61 4.04
C GLU A 42 -6.38 -7.37 2.86
N TRP A 43 -6.53 -8.18 1.79
CA TRP A 43 -5.63 -8.20 0.65
C TRP A 43 -5.50 -6.84 -0.03
N ILE A 44 -6.55 -6.00 -0.01
CA ILE A 44 -6.55 -4.65 -0.61
C ILE A 44 -5.51 -3.77 0.09
N GLY A 45 -5.50 -3.77 1.43
CA GLY A 45 -4.56 -3.00 2.22
C GLY A 45 -3.13 -3.51 2.04
N PHE A 46 -2.94 -4.82 2.06
CA PHE A 46 -1.62 -5.43 1.86
C PHE A 46 -1.09 -5.26 0.44
N TYR A 47 -1.95 -5.31 -0.57
CA TYR A 47 -1.58 -5.05 -1.95
C TYR A 47 -1.11 -3.60 -2.11
N PHE A 48 -1.86 -2.65 -1.56
CA PHE A 48 -1.46 -1.24 -1.58
C PHE A 48 -0.11 -1.00 -0.90
N GLN A 49 0.05 -1.50 0.34
CA GLN A 49 1.31 -1.41 1.07
C GLN A 49 2.46 -2.01 0.24
N PHE A 50 2.28 -3.21 -0.30
CA PHE A 50 3.30 -3.90 -1.10
C PHE A 50 3.69 -3.11 -2.36
N MET A 51 2.72 -2.51 -3.04
CA MET A 51 2.98 -1.67 -4.21
C MET A 51 3.70 -0.38 -3.85
N CYS A 52 3.33 0.27 -2.74
CA CYS A 52 4.07 1.43 -2.21
C CYS A 52 5.52 1.04 -1.92
N GLU A 53 5.75 0.00 -1.12
CA GLU A 53 7.09 -0.50 -0.78
C GLU A 53 7.94 -0.76 -2.03
N LYS A 54 7.36 -1.35 -3.08
CA LYS A 54 8.04 -1.54 -4.37
C LYS A 54 8.34 -0.22 -5.08
N ILE A 55 7.34 0.63 -5.27
CA ILE A 55 7.42 1.83 -6.12
C ILE A 55 8.36 2.89 -5.54
N ILE A 56 8.19 3.23 -4.25
CA ILE A 56 8.98 4.28 -3.60
C ILE A 56 10.24 3.73 -2.92
N GLY A 57 10.33 2.42 -2.71
CA GLY A 57 11.58 1.76 -2.31
C GLY A 57 12.61 1.67 -3.44
N GLU A 58 12.21 1.86 -4.70
CA GLU A 58 13.14 1.95 -5.83
C GLU A 58 14.25 3.00 -5.56
N ASN A 59 15.47 2.68 -5.99
CA ASN A 59 16.66 3.54 -5.87
C ASN A 59 16.98 4.00 -4.43
N ASN A 60 16.53 3.25 -3.41
CA ASN A 60 16.65 3.63 -1.99
C ASN A 60 16.05 5.02 -1.70
N TYR A 61 15.04 5.44 -2.46
CA TYR A 61 14.38 6.72 -2.24
C TYR A 61 13.67 6.72 -0.87
N PHE A 62 13.04 5.62 -0.48
CA PHE A 62 12.51 5.39 0.87
C PHE A 62 13.31 4.32 1.62
N GLN A 63 13.40 4.50 2.93
CA GLN A 63 13.80 3.40 3.82
C GLN A 63 12.59 2.49 4.04
N ILE A 64 12.69 1.25 3.57
CA ILE A 64 11.67 0.20 3.72
C ILE A 64 12.36 -1.04 4.34
N PRO A 65 11.89 -1.58 5.49
CA PRO A 65 10.83 -1.02 6.34
C PRO A 65 11.29 0.28 7.03
N GLY A 66 10.33 1.06 7.53
CA GLY A 66 10.57 2.33 8.21
C GLY A 66 11.29 2.19 9.56
N LYS A 67 11.17 3.20 10.43
CA LYS A 67 11.75 3.11 11.79
C LYS A 67 10.89 2.24 12.70
N LYS A 68 11.55 1.61 13.68
CA LYS A 68 10.91 0.82 14.74
C LYS A 68 10.95 1.58 16.06
N TYR A 69 9.82 1.60 16.77
CA TYR A 69 9.71 2.18 18.11
C TYR A 69 9.04 1.14 19.03
N GLY A 70 9.82 0.54 19.93
CA GLY A 70 9.36 -0.57 20.74
C GLY A 70 8.95 -1.76 19.87
N SER A 71 7.70 -2.21 19.98
CA SER A 71 7.12 -3.28 19.17
C SER A 71 6.52 -2.81 17.84
N VAL A 72 6.39 -1.50 17.63
CA VAL A 72 5.74 -0.91 16.44
C VAL A 72 6.77 -0.64 15.35
N GLN A 73 6.51 -1.15 14.14
CA GLN A 73 7.34 -0.97 12.96
C GLN A 73 6.52 -0.26 11.89
N PHE A 74 6.99 0.89 11.41
CA PHE A 74 6.36 1.60 10.30
C PHE A 74 6.73 0.98 8.97
N ASP A 75 5.86 1.14 7.96
CA ASP A 75 6.06 0.59 6.62
C ASP A 75 7.22 1.28 5.89
N GLY A 76 7.33 2.61 6.05
CA GLY A 76 8.40 3.37 5.41
C GLY A 76 8.89 4.57 6.20
N PHE A 77 10.11 5.01 5.91
CA PHE A 77 10.70 6.22 6.48
C PHE A 77 11.43 7.04 5.41
N LYS A 78 11.29 8.37 5.49
CA LYS A 78 12.03 9.36 4.70
C LYS A 78 12.48 10.50 5.60
N GLU A 79 11.63 11.50 5.77
CA GLU A 79 11.80 12.56 6.77
C GLU A 79 10.95 12.25 8.01
N ILE A 80 9.77 11.67 7.78
CA ILE A 80 8.83 11.19 8.80
C ILE A 80 8.53 9.72 8.58
N ASN A 81 7.91 9.08 9.57
CA ASN A 81 7.41 7.72 9.43
C ASN A 81 6.11 7.72 8.62
N PHE A 82 5.97 6.74 7.74
CA PHE A 82 4.79 6.50 6.93
C PHE A 82 4.22 5.12 7.25
N ASP A 83 2.90 5.08 7.34
CA ASP A 83 2.09 3.88 7.46
C ASP A 83 1.12 3.90 6.27
N PHE A 84 1.24 2.91 5.38
CA PHE A 84 0.46 2.88 4.15
C PHE A 84 -0.88 2.21 4.41
N LYS A 85 -1.97 2.87 3.99
CA LYS A 85 -3.33 2.42 4.24
C LYS A 85 -4.21 2.66 3.02
N ALA A 86 -5.01 1.65 2.69
CA ALA A 86 -6.04 1.71 1.66
C ALA A 86 -7.29 1.00 2.18
N HIS A 87 -8.45 1.58 1.86
CA HIS A 87 -9.76 1.05 2.21
C HIS A 87 -10.68 1.13 1.00
N SER A 88 -11.54 0.12 0.84
CA SER A 88 -12.64 0.21 -0.12
C SER A 88 -13.61 1.30 0.30
N SER A 89 -13.91 2.24 -0.59
CA SER A 89 -15.07 3.10 -0.43
C SER A 89 -16.33 2.32 -0.79
N ILE A 90 -17.28 2.22 0.13
CA ILE A 90 -18.59 1.65 -0.17
C ILE A 90 -19.33 2.64 -1.07
N ASN A 91 -19.51 2.32 -2.35
CA ASN A 91 -20.64 2.86 -3.08
C ASN A 91 -21.91 2.23 -2.48
N LYS A 92 -22.88 3.06 -2.07
CA LYS A 92 -24.09 2.70 -1.28
C LYS A 92 -25.04 1.64 -1.88
N PHE A 93 -24.64 0.88 -2.89
CA PHE A 93 -25.38 -0.28 -3.35
C PHE A 93 -24.70 -1.56 -2.86
N VAL A 94 -25.00 -1.92 -1.61
CA VAL A 94 -24.89 -3.30 -1.18
C VAL A 94 -26.21 -3.96 -1.59
N PRO A 95 -26.26 -4.84 -2.62
CA PRO A 95 -27.43 -5.67 -2.82
C PRO A 95 -27.47 -6.64 -1.63
N THR A 96 -28.18 -6.27 -0.58
CA THR A 96 -28.58 -7.24 0.42
C THR A 96 -29.58 -8.14 -0.27
N ASN A 97 -29.22 -9.41 -0.49
CA ASN A 97 -30.18 -10.43 -0.86
C ASN A 97 -31.24 -10.41 0.24
N GLY A 98 -32.39 -9.81 -0.04
CA GLY A 98 -33.41 -9.43 0.94
C GLY A 98 -34.03 -10.63 1.63
N TYR A 99 -33.36 -11.11 2.67
CA TYR A 99 -33.91 -11.99 3.69
C TYR A 99 -34.25 -11.18 4.94
#